data_AF-A0A7Y1UTL7-F1
#
_entry.id   AF-A0A7Y1UTL7-F1
#
_cell.length_a   1.000
_cell.length_b   1.000
_cell.length_c   1.000
_cell.angle_alpha   90.00
_cell.angle_beta   90.00
_cell.angle_gamma   90.00
#
_symmetry.space_group_name_H-M   'P 1'
#
loop_
_entity.id
_entity.type
_entity.pdbx_description
1 polymer ?
#
loop_
_entity_poly.entity_id
_entity_poly.type
_entity_poly.pdbx_seq_one_letter_code
_entity_poly.pdbx_strand_id
1 'polypeptide(L)' 'MLKPGMRVEELTKKVGQVPRYGKVKAVHGESIEVQWEDEHISIVSRQSLHPVKVRADG' A
#
# COMPACT_ATOMS: atom_id res chain seq x y z
N MET A 1 -9.23 -5.61 -5.39
CA MET A 1 -8.19 -5.64 -6.45
C MET A 1 -7.40 -4.35 -6.35
N LEU A 2 -6.08 -4.42 -6.24
CA LEU A 2 -5.22 -3.23 -6.20
C LEU A 2 -5.02 -2.70 -7.62
N LYS A 3 -4.93 -1.38 -7.76
CA LYS A 3 -4.73 -0.68 -9.03
C LYS A 3 -3.70 0.45 -8.83
N PRO A 4 -2.91 0.79 -9.87
CA PRO A 4 -2.10 1.99 -9.86
C PRO A 4 -2.92 3.20 -9.41
N GLY A 5 -2.32 4.03 -8.55
CA GLY A 5 -2.96 5.21 -7.99
C GLY A 5 -3.68 4.99 -6.66
N MET A 6 -4.00 3.75 -6.28
CA MET A 6 -4.67 3.46 -5.00
C MET A 6 -3.74 3.72 -3.82
N ARG A 7 -4.31 4.27 -2.75
CA ARG A 7 -3.63 4.35 -1.44
C ARG A 7 -3.75 3.02 -0.73
N VAL A 8 -2.65 2.57 -0.14
CA VAL A 8 -2.54 1.30 0.58
C VAL A 8 -1.85 1.52 1.90
N GLU A 9 -2.13 0.63 2.84
CA GLU A 9 -1.37 0.45 4.07
C GLU A 9 -0.72 -0.93 4.09
N GLU A 10 0.47 -1.02 4.66
CA GLU A 10 1.16 -2.29 4.87
C GLU A 10 0.58 -3.02 6.09
N LEU A 11 0.19 -4.28 5.90
CA LEU A 11 -0.26 -5.14 6.97
C LEU A 11 0.94 -5.57 7.83
N THR A 12 0.95 -5.09 9.08
CA THR A 12 1.91 -5.55 10.08
C THR A 12 1.31 -6.65 10.96
N LYS A 13 2.13 -7.66 11.27
CA LYS A 13 1.80 -8.73 12.23
C LYS A 13 2.09 -8.34 13.68
N LYS A 14 2.70 -7.18 13.93
CA LYS A 14 3.12 -6.74 15.27
C LYS A 14 2.12 -5.74 15.83
N VAL A 15 1.52 -6.09 16.97
CA VAL A 15 0.68 -5.18 17.76
C VAL A 15 1.53 -3.98 18.20
N GLY A 16 1.05 -2.76 17.94
CA GLY A 16 1.73 -1.51 18.30
C GLY A 16 2.69 -0.95 17.25
N GLN A 17 2.91 -1.64 16.13
CA GLN A 17 3.66 -1.06 15.01
C GLN A 17 2.76 -0.11 14.21
N VAL A 18 3.28 1.08 13.91
CA VAL A 18 2.59 2.05 13.05
C VAL A 18 2.55 1.49 11.62
N PRO A 19 1.36 1.35 11.01
CA PRO A 19 1.26 0.89 9.63
C PRO A 19 1.92 1.90 8.69
N ARG A 20 2.65 1.40 7.69
CA ARG A 20 3.26 2.24 6.66
C ARG A 20 2.25 2.49 5.55
N TYR A 21 2.11 3.74 5.12
CA TYR A 21 1.20 4.12 4.05
C TYR A 21 1.94 4.41 2.76
N GLY A 22 1.29 4.13 1.63
CA GLY A 22 1.86 4.34 0.31
C GLY A 22 0.83 4.36 -0.80
N LYS A 23 1.32 4.60 -2.03
CA LYS A 23 0.54 4.63 -3.26
C LYS A 23 1.04 3.56 -4.21
N VAL A 24 0.12 2.77 -4.75
CA VAL A 24 0.45 1.76 -5.77
C VAL A 24 0.95 2.45 -7.03
N LYS A 25 2.14 2.08 -7.48
CA LYS A 25 2.76 2.55 -8.73
C LYS A 25 2.47 1.59 -9.87
N ALA A 26 2.70 0.29 -9.65
CA ALA A 26 2.48 -0.76 -10.64
C ALA A 26 2.01 -2.06 -9.98
N VAL A 27 1.33 -2.91 -10.77
CA VAL A 27 0.83 -4.22 -10.35
C VAL A 27 1.41 -5.27 -11.29
N HIS A 28 2.19 -6.20 -10.74
CA HIS A 28 2.85 -7.29 -11.44
C HIS A 28 2.33 -8.62 -10.91
N GLY A 29 1.08 -8.97 -11.25
CA GLY A 29 0.43 -10.18 -10.74
C GLY A 29 0.25 -10.14 -9.22
N GLU A 30 1.05 -10.95 -8.52
CA GLU A 30 1.06 -11.05 -7.05
C GLU A 30 2.01 -10.07 -6.37
N SER A 31 2.85 -9.36 -7.12
CA SER A 31 3.78 -8.35 -6.63
C SER A 31 3.29 -6.94 -6.96
N ILE A 32 3.43 -6.02 -6.01
CA ILE A 32 2.94 -4.65 -6.11
C ILE A 32 4.09 -3.70 -5.85
N GLU A 33 4.32 -2.79 -6.80
CA GLU A 33 5.26 -1.69 -6.59
C GLU A 33 4.52 -0.55 -5.87
N VAL A 34 5.04 -0.14 -4.72
CA VAL A 34 4.46 0.90 -3.87
C VAL A 34 5.49 1.99 -3.66
N GLN A 35 5.06 3.23 -3.88
CA GLN A 35 5.78 4.42 -3.43
C GLN A 35 5.24 4.81 -2.05
N TRP A 36 6.09 4.74 -1.04
CA TRP A 36 5.77 5.08 0.33
C TRP A 36 5.84 6.59 0.57
N GLU A 37 5.33 7.04 1.71
CA GLU A 37 5.32 8.47 2.08
C GLU A 37 6.73 9.05 2.33
N ASP A 38 7.71 8.21 2.68
CA ASP A 38 9.13 8.55 2.80
C ASP A 38 9.87 8.45 1.44
N GLU A 39 9.12 8.55 0.34
CA GLU A 39 9.56 8.51 -1.06
C GLU A 39 10.22 7.21 -1.53
N HIS A 40 10.50 6.27 -0.63
CA HIS A 40 11.03 4.98 -0.98
C HIS A 40 10.06 4.19 -1.85
N ILE A 41 10.61 3.44 -2.80
CA ILE A 41 9.86 2.50 -3.61
C ILE A 41 10.21 1.09 -3.13
N SER A 42 9.19 0.25 -2.97
CA SER A 42 9.39 -1.17 -2.66
C SER A 42 8.43 -2.04 -3.45
N ILE A 43 8.88 -3.27 -3.72
CA ILE A 43 8.03 -4.32 -4.28
C ILE A 43 7.61 -5.21 -3.12
N VAL A 44 6.31 -5.28 -2.87
CA VAL A 44 5.73 -6.08 -1.79
C VAL A 44 4.66 -7.01 -2.33
N SER A 45 4.37 -8.08 -1.59
CA SER A 45 3.32 -9.01 -1.98
C SER A 45 1.95 -8.32 -1.89
N ARG A 46 1.06 -8.65 -2.82
CA ARG A 46 -0.33 -8.17 -2.79
C ARG A 46 -1.05 -8.47 -1.48
N GLN A 47 -0.69 -9.60 -0.84
CA GLN A 47 -1.29 -10.06 0.41
C GLN A 47 -0.82 -9.28 1.64
N SER A 48 0.28 -8.52 1.55
CA SER A 48 0.78 -7.66 2.64
C SER A 48 0.24 -6.23 2.55
N LEU A 49 -0.71 -5.97 1.66
CA LEU A 49 -1.29 -4.65 1.45
C LEU A 49 -2.80 -4.66 1.66
N HIS A 50 -3.29 -3.60 2.29
CA HIS A 50 -4.71 -3.33 2.42
C HIS A 50 -5.07 -1.98 1.78
N PRO A 51 -6.09 -1.91 0.89
CA PRO A 51 -6.48 -0.65 0.26
C PRO A 51 -7.13 0.28 1.27
N VAL A 52 -6.63 1.52 1.35
CA VAL A 52 -7.22 2.55 2.20
C VAL A 52 -8.21 3.34 1.34
N LYS A 53 -9.49 3.30 1.69
CA LYS A 53 -10.46 4.24 1.12
C LYS A 53 -10.11 5.62 1.64
N VAL A 54 -9.53 6.46 0.79
CA VAL A 54 -9.57 7.90 1.01
C VAL A 54 -11.05 8.24 1.01
N ARG A 55 -11.61 8.60 2.17
CA ARG A 55 -12.92 9.26 2.20
C ARG A 55 -12.75 10.50 1.33
N ALA A 56 -13.49 10.55 0.22
CA ALA A 56 -13.78 11.83 -0.39
C ALA A 56 -14.68 12.54 0.61
N ASP A 57 -14.09 13.26 1.57
CA ASP A 57 -14.83 14.28 2.28
C ASP A 57 -15.26 15.29 1.21
N GLY A 58 -16.57 15.39 1.04
CA GLY A 58 -17.24 16.27 0.08
C GLY A 58 -17.34 17.70 0.57
#